data_AF-A0AAN8J335-F1
#
_entry.id   AF-A0AAN8J335-F1
#
_cell.length_a   1.000
_cell.length_b   1.000
_cell.length_c   1.000
_cell.angle_alpha   90.00
_cell.angle_beta   90.00
_cell.angle_gamma   90.00
#
_symmetry.space_group_name_H-M   'P 1'
#
loop_
_entity.id
_entity.type
_entity.pdbx_description
1 polymer ?
#
loop_
_entity_poly.entity_id
_entity_poly.type
_entity_poly.pdbx_seq_one_letter_code
_entity_poly.pdbx_strand_id
1 'polypeptide(L)'
;MMLKRLVALAESTLKVLDMNFENDKRVDLESALLSVDMSIYDAVIEVYPKMVVRKESLWEQPQNVKALPVVNFDPIDELVHELNEHFQHVALFFWNRYGGDRIGLKWKPHELEVPAKVKKAALFVLGEHPRFSKFKNAGRAAEQQARRREDAIERQRNSRFDHFNHTRKLAENVSDDEDEIVEQLKTDGEEVPQDLRKKHYKSRYADELMLSEWLVDIPEQLSSEWMMVPSPVGKRVLVVAAKGATTAYNKAGKTITQFRSRLPGGSGKSSAYTILDCIMDAKKTFYCLDVLAWNGMDMSANPFDFRQFMLSSKLKETTEVSVSSRQYPYRFLPLPCCKCERALMEEMMRNGFDFELDGLLYYHSGVVYEAGQSPLVGWLKPWMLPEILNVPVPEKFLNENQLQQSSQQFIDAFNIEHRHTSKINKGMEVE
;
A
#
# COMPACT_ATOMS: atom_id res chain seq x y z
N MET A 1 7.37 -27.86 -13.32
CA MET A 1 8.60 -28.17 -12.54
C MET A 1 8.29 -28.93 -11.24
N MET A 2 7.23 -28.54 -10.51
CA MET A 2 6.78 -29.22 -9.27
C MET A 2 6.48 -30.71 -9.43
N LEU A 3 5.73 -31.11 -10.47
CA LEU A 3 5.41 -32.51 -10.76
C LEU A 3 6.65 -33.39 -10.97
N LYS A 4 7.69 -32.89 -11.64
CA LYS A 4 8.95 -33.63 -11.84
C LYS A 4 9.70 -33.85 -10.53
N ARG A 5 9.60 -32.91 -9.58
CA ARG A 5 10.19 -33.04 -8.25
C ARG A 5 9.43 -34.06 -7.39
N LEU A 6 8.10 -34.06 -7.50
CA LEU A 6 7.26 -35.02 -6.78
C LEU A 6 7.49 -36.45 -7.26
N VAL A 7 7.69 -36.64 -8.56
CA VAL A 7 8.09 -37.93 -9.15
C VAL A 7 9.49 -38.35 -8.68
N ALA A 8 10.48 -37.46 -8.76
CA ALA A 8 11.84 -37.77 -8.30
C ALA A 8 11.92 -38.09 -6.79
N LEU A 9 11.12 -37.38 -5.98
CA LEU A 9 11.00 -37.67 -4.55
C LEU A 9 10.38 -39.05 -4.33
N ALA A 10 9.27 -39.36 -5.01
CA ALA A 10 8.60 -40.65 -4.89
C ALA A 10 9.50 -41.82 -5.32
N GLU A 11 10.28 -41.66 -6.40
CA GLU A 11 11.25 -42.66 -6.86
C GLU A 11 12.40 -42.87 -5.85
N SER A 12 12.91 -41.80 -5.24
CA SER A 12 13.94 -41.89 -4.19
C SER A 12 13.39 -42.53 -2.91
N THR A 13 12.17 -42.17 -2.50
CA THR A 13 11.52 -42.75 -1.33
C THR A 13 11.23 -44.25 -1.55
N LEU A 14 10.84 -44.65 -2.75
CA LEU A 14 10.60 -46.06 -3.08
C LEU A 14 11.86 -46.92 -2.91
N LYS A 15 13.03 -46.45 -3.38
CA LYS A 15 14.30 -47.17 -3.18
C LYS A 15 14.66 -47.34 -1.71
N VAL A 16 14.41 -46.31 -0.89
CA VAL A 16 14.63 -46.37 0.56
C VAL A 16 13.67 -47.37 1.20
N LEU A 17 12.41 -47.41 0.77
CA LEU A 17 11.42 -48.38 1.27
C LEU A 17 11.76 -49.82 0.88
N ASP A 18 12.19 -50.05 -0.37
CA ASP A 18 12.55 -51.38 -0.87
C ASP A 18 13.79 -51.94 -0.15
N MET A 19 14.81 -51.10 0.13
CA MET A 19 15.99 -51.50 0.91
C MET A 19 15.66 -51.96 2.34
N ASN A 20 14.54 -51.50 2.89
CA ASN A 20 14.07 -51.83 4.24
C ASN A 20 13.12 -53.04 4.27
N PHE A 21 12.50 -53.42 3.14
CA PHE A 21 11.67 -54.63 3.10
C PHE A 21 12.51 -55.91 3.23
N GLU A 22 13.75 -55.87 2.76
CA GLU A 22 14.66 -57.03 2.76
C GLU A 22 15.67 -57.05 3.93
N ASN A 23 15.80 -55.97 4.72
CA ASN A 23 16.78 -55.88 5.82
C ASN A 23 16.17 -55.34 7.12
N ASP A 24 16.49 -55.98 8.24
CA ASP A 24 16.04 -55.63 9.61
C ASP A 24 16.76 -54.40 10.21
N LYS A 25 17.13 -53.42 9.37
CA LYS A 25 17.76 -52.16 9.80
C LYS A 25 16.71 -51.06 9.93
N ARG A 26 16.79 -50.32 11.04
CA ARG A 26 15.93 -49.16 11.32
C ARG A 26 16.19 -48.05 10.29
N VAL A 27 15.11 -47.52 9.70
CA VAL A 27 15.19 -46.44 8.70
C VAL A 27 15.71 -45.16 9.37
N ASP A 28 16.86 -44.67 8.93
CA ASP A 28 17.36 -43.34 9.29
C ASP A 28 16.63 -42.28 8.45
N LEU A 29 15.38 -42.02 8.84
CA LEU A 29 14.51 -41.02 8.21
C LEU A 29 15.09 -39.61 8.33
N GLU A 30 15.87 -39.34 9.39
CA GLU A 30 16.45 -38.02 9.64
C GLU A 30 17.53 -37.72 8.59
N SER A 31 18.47 -38.63 8.38
CA SER A 31 19.45 -38.50 7.29
C SER A 31 18.78 -38.50 5.91
N ALA A 32 17.72 -39.30 5.69
CA ALA A 32 17.03 -39.38 4.40
C ALA A 32 16.20 -38.12 4.06
N LEU A 33 15.64 -37.43 5.07
CA LEU A 33 14.84 -36.21 4.88
C LEU A 33 15.69 -34.92 4.91
N LEU A 34 16.85 -34.95 5.58
CA LEU A 34 17.77 -33.82 5.65
C LEU A 34 18.83 -33.82 4.54
N SER A 35 19.12 -34.98 3.94
CA SER A 35 20.04 -35.07 2.80
C SER A 35 19.34 -34.60 1.51
N VAL A 36 19.69 -33.39 1.07
CA VAL A 36 19.32 -32.90 -0.26
C VAL A 36 20.45 -33.28 -1.22
N ASP A 37 20.13 -34.03 -2.27
CA ASP A 37 21.08 -34.27 -3.36
C ASP A 37 21.36 -32.94 -4.09
N MET A 38 22.55 -32.40 -3.87
CA MET A 38 22.93 -31.09 -4.41
C MET A 38 23.35 -31.17 -5.89
N SER A 39 23.55 -32.37 -6.45
CA SER A 39 23.97 -32.55 -7.85
C SER A 39 22.90 -32.14 -8.87
N ILE A 40 21.65 -31.96 -8.42
CA ILE A 40 20.51 -31.54 -9.26
C ILE A 40 20.48 -30.03 -9.55
N TYR A 41 21.33 -29.27 -8.87
CA TYR A 41 21.45 -27.82 -8.98
C TYR A 41 22.63 -27.46 -9.89
N ASP A 42 22.50 -26.36 -10.61
CA ASP A 42 23.53 -25.90 -11.54
C ASP A 42 24.71 -25.24 -10.81
N ALA A 43 24.46 -24.71 -9.62
CA ALA A 43 25.48 -24.22 -8.69
C ALA A 43 24.99 -24.35 -7.23
N VAL A 44 25.92 -24.25 -6.29
CA VAL A 44 25.65 -24.35 -4.84
C VAL A 44 26.34 -23.22 -4.10
N ILE A 45 25.61 -22.54 -3.22
CA ILE A 45 26.16 -21.54 -2.30
C ILE A 45 26.35 -22.23 -0.95
N GLU A 46 27.59 -22.26 -0.46
CA GLU A 46 27.92 -22.79 0.86
C GLU A 46 27.79 -21.68 1.92
N VAL A 47 27.02 -21.97 2.96
CA VAL A 47 26.80 -21.11 4.11
C VAL A 47 27.68 -21.61 5.24
N TYR A 48 28.38 -20.71 5.93
CA TYR A 48 29.16 -21.10 7.10
C TYR A 48 28.23 -21.68 8.19
N PRO A 49 28.47 -22.90 8.70
CA PRO A 49 27.57 -23.53 9.68
C PRO A 49 27.32 -22.70 10.94
N LYS A 50 28.27 -21.85 11.33
CA LYS A 50 28.13 -20.92 12.47
C LYS A 50 27.11 -19.80 12.24
N MET A 51 26.74 -19.53 10.98
CA MET A 51 25.73 -18.54 10.60
C MET A 51 24.31 -19.15 10.54
N VAL A 52 24.21 -20.49 10.56
CA VAL A 52 22.94 -21.22 10.64
C VAL A 52 22.54 -21.31 12.12
N VAL A 53 22.03 -20.21 12.67
CA VAL A 53 21.61 -20.14 14.09
C VAL A 53 20.21 -20.70 14.22
N ARG A 54 20.08 -22.00 14.51
CA ARG A 54 18.79 -22.62 14.84
C ARG A 54 18.81 -23.13 16.29
N LYS A 55 18.13 -22.42 17.18
CA LYS A 55 17.68 -22.98 18.46
C LYS A 55 16.15 -23.01 18.45
N GLU A 56 15.58 -24.20 18.31
CA GLU A 56 14.16 -24.40 18.60
C GLU A 56 13.93 -24.22 20.11
N SER A 57 12.88 -23.52 20.50
CA SER A 57 12.55 -23.36 21.91
C SER A 57 12.02 -24.69 22.46
N LEU A 58 12.86 -25.44 23.16
CA LEU A 58 12.37 -26.32 24.22
C LEU A 58 12.08 -25.40 25.42
N TRP A 59 10.92 -25.57 26.04
CA TRP A 59 10.42 -24.75 27.15
C TRP A 59 11.25 -24.92 28.43
N GLU A 60 12.53 -24.55 28.39
CA GLU A 60 13.38 -24.45 29.56
C GLU A 60 13.68 -22.98 29.81
N GLN A 61 13.30 -22.48 30.98
CA GLN A 61 13.68 -21.14 31.40
C GLN A 61 15.20 -21.08 31.57
N PRO A 62 15.91 -20.25 30.78
CA PRO A 62 17.35 -20.19 30.88
C PRO A 62 17.76 -19.51 32.19
N GLN A 63 18.32 -20.26 33.14
CA GLN A 63 18.93 -19.70 34.35
C GLN A 63 20.37 -19.27 34.06
N ASN A 64 20.75 -18.06 34.49
CA ASN A 64 22.10 -17.47 34.36
C ASN A 64 22.65 -17.37 32.93
N VAL A 65 22.05 -16.52 32.08
CA VAL A 65 22.62 -16.21 30.76
C VAL A 65 23.01 -14.73 30.68
N LYS A 66 24.26 -14.46 30.28
CA LYS A 66 24.81 -13.10 30.09
C LYS A 66 24.17 -12.32 28.92
N ALA A 67 23.46 -13.01 28.03
CA ALA A 67 22.75 -12.42 26.88
C ALA A 67 21.53 -13.29 26.56
N LEU A 68 20.45 -12.67 26.09
CA LEU A 68 19.23 -13.40 25.71
C LEU A 68 19.50 -14.27 24.48
N PRO A 69 19.08 -15.55 24.46
CA PRO A 69 19.21 -16.38 23.28
C PRO A 69 18.28 -15.85 22.17
N VAL A 70 18.83 -15.59 20.99
CA VAL A 70 18.03 -15.31 19.80
C VAL A 70 17.34 -16.61 19.39
N VAL A 71 16.01 -16.64 19.54
CA VAL A 71 15.14 -17.75 19.18
C VAL A 71 14.31 -17.36 17.96
N ASN A 72 14.03 -18.32 17.07
CA ASN A 72 13.24 -18.13 15.85
C ASN A 72 13.82 -17.14 14.81
N PHE A 73 15.12 -16.84 14.86
CA PHE A 73 15.80 -16.05 13.83
C PHE A 73 16.53 -16.97 12.87
N ASP A 74 16.09 -17.05 11.61
CA ASP A 74 16.77 -17.79 10.54
C ASP A 74 17.34 -16.79 9.51
N PRO A 75 18.61 -16.35 9.65
CA PRO A 75 19.21 -15.39 8.73
C PRO A 75 19.37 -15.95 7.31
N ILE A 76 19.25 -17.27 7.12
CA ILE A 76 19.37 -17.89 5.80
C ILE A 76 18.05 -17.82 5.04
N ASP A 77 16.91 -17.88 5.73
CA ASP A 77 15.62 -17.61 5.11
C ASP A 77 15.54 -16.16 4.58
N GLU A 78 16.06 -15.19 5.35
CA GLU A 78 16.18 -13.79 4.91
C GLU A 78 17.13 -13.64 3.71
N LEU A 79 18.30 -14.29 3.74
CA LEU A 79 19.24 -14.28 2.62
C LEU A 79 18.63 -14.90 1.35
N VAL A 80 17.91 -16.01 1.46
CA VAL A 80 17.24 -16.66 0.32
C VAL A 80 16.10 -15.78 -0.20
N HIS A 81 15.41 -15.04 0.67
CA HIS A 81 14.42 -14.05 0.28
C HIS A 81 15.07 -12.93 -0.55
N GLU A 82 16.17 -12.33 -0.07
CA GLU A 82 16.92 -11.30 -0.82
C GLU A 82 17.46 -11.82 -2.15
N LEU A 83 18.04 -13.03 -2.18
CA LEU A 83 18.54 -13.64 -3.41
C LEU A 83 17.42 -13.84 -4.44
N ASN A 84 16.23 -14.24 -4.01
CA ASN A 84 15.09 -14.33 -4.91
C ASN A 84 14.58 -12.94 -5.32
N GLU A 85 14.48 -11.96 -4.43
CA GLU A 85 14.09 -10.58 -4.77
C GLU A 85 14.96 -10.02 -5.92
N HIS A 86 16.29 -10.14 -5.80
CA HIS A 86 17.23 -9.54 -6.75
C HIS A 86 17.50 -10.39 -7.99
N PHE A 87 17.55 -11.72 -7.85
CA PHE A 87 18.06 -12.60 -8.92
C PHE A 87 17.05 -13.63 -9.43
N GLN A 88 15.78 -13.59 -8.98
CA GLN A 88 14.75 -14.52 -9.47
C GLN A 88 14.57 -14.48 -10.99
N HIS A 89 14.88 -13.38 -11.65
CA HIS A 89 14.75 -13.25 -13.10
C HIS A 89 15.78 -14.11 -13.87
N VAL A 90 16.90 -14.48 -13.25
CA VAL A 90 17.99 -15.26 -13.87
C VAL A 90 18.09 -16.67 -13.28
N ALA A 91 17.82 -16.83 -11.99
CA ALA A 91 18.02 -18.07 -11.27
C ALA A 91 16.90 -18.33 -10.25
N LEU A 92 16.80 -19.57 -9.79
CA LEU A 92 15.94 -19.97 -8.68
C LEU A 92 16.82 -20.51 -7.55
N PHE A 93 16.56 -20.08 -6.32
CA PHE A 93 17.32 -20.47 -5.14
C PHE A 93 16.48 -21.41 -4.26
N PHE A 94 17.10 -22.49 -3.79
CA PHE A 94 16.44 -23.56 -3.03
C PHE A 94 17.20 -23.81 -1.74
N TRP A 95 16.50 -23.68 -0.62
CA TRP A 95 17.05 -23.87 0.72
C TRP A 95 16.19 -24.84 1.53
N ASN A 96 16.84 -25.68 2.32
CA ASN A 96 16.16 -26.59 3.23
C ASN A 96 15.99 -25.95 4.61
N ARG A 97 14.76 -25.47 4.88
CA ARG A 97 14.37 -24.87 6.16
C ARG A 97 14.46 -25.83 7.36
N TYR A 98 14.55 -27.14 7.14
CA TYR A 98 14.59 -28.16 8.19
C TYR A 98 16.01 -28.64 8.53
N GLY A 99 17.01 -28.30 7.69
CA GLY A 99 18.42 -28.55 8.00
C GLY A 99 19.33 -28.44 6.77
N GLY A 100 20.61 -28.13 6.98
CA GLY A 100 21.60 -27.96 5.92
C GLY A 100 22.37 -26.64 6.03
N ASP A 101 23.45 -26.53 5.28
CA ASP A 101 24.34 -25.36 5.20
C ASP A 101 24.59 -24.96 3.73
N ARG A 102 23.74 -25.42 2.81
CA ARG A 102 23.88 -25.16 1.37
C ARG A 102 22.57 -24.69 0.73
N ILE A 103 22.67 -23.67 -0.12
CA ILE A 103 21.58 -23.17 -0.95
C ILE A 103 21.84 -23.63 -2.39
N GLY A 104 20.89 -24.38 -2.97
CA GLY A 104 20.96 -24.84 -4.35
C GLY A 104 20.47 -23.76 -5.33
N LEU A 105 21.20 -23.56 -6.43
CA LEU A 105 20.87 -22.60 -7.49
C LEU A 105 20.52 -23.34 -8.78
N LYS A 106 19.44 -22.93 -9.44
CA LYS A 106 19.10 -23.40 -10.79
C LYS A 106 18.91 -22.23 -11.75
N TRP A 107 19.67 -22.20 -12.85
CA TRP A 107 19.53 -21.17 -13.85
C TRP A 107 18.20 -21.32 -14.58
N LYS A 108 17.48 -20.21 -14.78
CA LYS A 108 16.32 -20.22 -15.67
C LYS A 108 16.84 -20.37 -17.10
N PRO A 109 16.25 -21.24 -17.93
CA PRO A 109 16.61 -21.30 -19.33
C PRO A 109 16.39 -19.92 -19.94
N HIS A 110 17.42 -19.36 -20.58
CA HIS A 110 17.25 -18.14 -21.39
C HIS A 110 16.16 -18.44 -22.42
N GLU A 111 14.99 -17.79 -22.29
CA GLU A 111 14.04 -17.73 -23.39
C GLU A 111 14.76 -17.02 -24.53
N LEU A 112 15.21 -17.80 -25.53
CA LEU A 112 15.60 -17.27 -26.82
C LEU A 112 14.36 -16.61 -27.42
N GLU A 113 14.22 -15.30 -27.20
CA GLU A 113 13.42 -14.46 -28.07
C GLU A 113 13.91 -14.70 -29.52
N VAL A 114 12.99 -15.19 -30.35
CA VAL A 114 13.22 -15.37 -31.79
C VAL A 114 13.58 -14.00 -32.37
N PRO A 115 14.75 -13.83 -33.01
CA PRO A 115 15.25 -12.50 -33.36
C PRO A 115 14.52 -11.96 -34.58
N ALA A 116 13.76 -10.87 -34.41
CA ALA A 116 13.62 -9.88 -35.47
C ALA A 116 15.01 -9.29 -35.73
N LYS A 117 15.57 -9.61 -36.90
CA LYS A 117 16.92 -9.22 -37.33
C LYS A 117 17.15 -7.70 -37.21
N VAL A 118 18.01 -7.26 -36.29
CA VAL A 118 18.92 -6.13 -36.51
C VAL A 118 20.27 -6.45 -35.85
N LYS A 119 21.33 -6.37 -36.64
CA LYS A 119 22.71 -6.68 -36.26
C LYS A 119 23.20 -5.76 -35.14
N LYS A 120 23.82 -6.35 -34.11
CA LYS A 120 24.63 -5.64 -33.10
C LYS A 120 25.80 -4.92 -33.76
N ALA A 121 26.03 -3.68 -33.33
CA ALA A 121 27.39 -3.19 -33.14
C ALA A 121 27.47 -2.73 -31.68
N ALA A 122 28.44 -3.29 -30.95
CA ALA A 122 28.82 -2.82 -29.64
C ALA A 122 29.30 -1.37 -29.74
N LEU A 123 28.74 -0.48 -28.92
CA LEU A 123 29.41 0.75 -28.53
C LEU A 123 29.18 0.98 -27.03
N PHE A 124 30.29 1.18 -26.35
CA PHE A 124 30.40 1.79 -25.04
C PHE A 124 29.51 3.03 -24.90
N VAL A 125 29.01 3.25 -23.67
CA VAL A 125 28.69 4.56 -23.06
C VAL A 125 28.18 5.63 -24.03
N LEU A 126 26.93 5.51 -24.46
CA LEU A 126 26.14 6.67 -24.91
C LEU A 126 24.72 6.47 -24.38
N GLY A 127 24.29 7.37 -23.50
CA GLY A 127 22.98 7.34 -22.87
C GLY A 127 21.86 7.16 -23.88
N GLU A 128 20.85 6.37 -23.51
CA GLU A 128 19.68 6.14 -24.34
C GLU A 128 19.09 7.47 -24.82
N HIS A 129 18.84 7.58 -26.13
CA HIS A 129 18.27 8.77 -26.72
C HIS A 129 16.93 9.09 -26.02
N PRO A 130 16.68 10.31 -25.50
CA PRO A 130 15.50 10.67 -24.69
C PRO A 130 14.14 10.45 -25.37
N ARG A 131 14.14 10.12 -26.66
CA ARG A 131 12.95 9.81 -27.46
C ARG A 131 12.52 8.35 -27.36
N PHE A 132 13.42 7.43 -27.00
CA PHE A 132 13.14 5.99 -26.89
C PHE A 132 12.86 5.52 -25.45
N SER A 133 13.35 6.22 -24.42
CA SER A 133 13.02 5.90 -23.02
C SER A 133 11.55 6.21 -22.67
N LYS A 134 10.94 7.20 -23.33
CA LYS A 134 9.57 7.65 -23.04
C LYS A 134 8.48 6.60 -23.28
N PHE A 135 8.66 5.68 -24.24
CA PHE A 135 7.64 4.67 -24.58
C PHE A 135 7.79 3.36 -23.80
N LYS A 136 9.01 3.03 -23.33
CA LYS A 136 9.25 1.83 -22.52
C LYS A 136 8.84 2.00 -21.06
N ASN A 137 8.82 3.23 -20.56
CA ASN A 137 8.54 3.52 -19.15
C ASN A 137 7.05 3.40 -18.79
N ALA A 138 6.13 3.72 -19.72
CA ALA A 138 4.69 3.68 -19.45
C ALA A 138 4.16 2.25 -19.25
N GLY A 139 4.51 1.31 -20.14
CA GLY A 139 4.12 -0.09 -20.00
C GLY A 139 4.69 -0.74 -18.72
N ARG A 140 5.94 -0.43 -18.39
CA ARG A 140 6.57 -0.90 -17.14
C ARG A 140 5.92 -0.29 -15.89
N ALA A 141 5.58 1.00 -15.93
CA ALA A 141 4.89 1.66 -14.82
C ALA A 141 3.49 1.09 -14.59
N ALA A 142 2.76 0.76 -15.66
CA ALA A 142 1.46 0.10 -15.57
C ALA A 142 1.59 -1.30 -14.94
N GLU A 143 2.52 -2.13 -15.42
CA GLU A 143 2.76 -3.47 -14.86
C GLU A 143 3.16 -3.42 -13.38
N GLN A 144 4.01 -2.46 -13.00
CA GLN A 144 4.39 -2.24 -11.60
C GLN A 144 3.21 -1.78 -10.74
N GLN A 145 2.31 -0.95 -11.28
CA GLN A 145 1.10 -0.56 -10.57
C GLN A 145 0.15 -1.74 -10.36
N ALA A 146 -0.01 -2.61 -11.37
CA ALA A 146 -0.80 -3.84 -11.27
C ALA A 146 -0.24 -4.80 -10.20
N ARG A 147 1.06 -5.09 -10.23
CA ARG A 147 1.72 -5.95 -9.21
C ARG A 147 1.55 -5.41 -7.79
N ARG A 148 1.81 -4.11 -7.58
CA ARG A 148 1.65 -3.49 -6.26
C ARG A 148 0.20 -3.49 -5.78
N ARG A 149 -0.77 -3.46 -6.69
CA ARG A 149 -2.19 -3.57 -6.37
C ARG A 149 -2.52 -4.97 -5.85
N GLU A 150 -2.04 -6.02 -6.52
CA GLU A 150 -2.19 -7.41 -6.06
C GLU A 150 -1.57 -7.59 -4.67
N ASP A 151 -0.34 -7.12 -4.46
CA ASP A 151 0.32 -7.21 -3.16
C ASP A 151 -0.45 -6.42 -2.08
N ALA A 152 -1.02 -5.25 -2.43
CA ALA A 152 -1.78 -4.44 -1.48
C ALA A 152 -3.05 -5.17 -1.02
N ILE A 153 -3.76 -5.82 -1.94
CA ILE A 153 -4.93 -6.63 -1.61
C ILE A 153 -4.54 -7.80 -0.69
N GLU A 154 -3.44 -8.49 -0.99
CA GLU A 154 -2.97 -9.59 -0.15
C GLU A 154 -2.54 -9.14 1.25
N ARG A 155 -1.83 -8.01 1.35
CA ARG A 155 -1.47 -7.41 2.65
C ARG A 155 -2.71 -7.07 3.47
N GLN A 156 -3.73 -6.47 2.86
CA GLN A 156 -4.97 -6.13 3.57
C GLN A 156 -5.72 -7.37 4.04
N ARG A 157 -5.71 -8.46 3.26
CA ARG A 157 -6.33 -9.73 3.65
C ARG A 157 -5.62 -10.40 4.83
N ASN A 158 -4.30 -10.31 4.89
CA ASN A 158 -3.48 -10.99 5.88
C ASN A 158 -3.22 -10.15 7.14
N SER A 159 -3.48 -8.84 7.09
CA SER A 159 -3.19 -7.95 8.20
C SER A 159 -4.24 -8.01 9.31
N ARG A 160 -3.78 -7.87 10.55
CA ARG A 160 -4.60 -7.71 11.76
C ARG A 160 -4.21 -6.38 12.41
N PHE A 161 -4.56 -5.27 11.77
CA PHE A 161 -4.29 -3.94 12.30
C PHE A 161 -5.27 -3.58 13.44
N ASP A 162 -4.75 -2.94 14.49
CA ASP A 162 -5.57 -2.36 15.57
C ASP A 162 -6.09 -0.97 15.17
N HIS A 163 -6.95 -0.95 14.16
CA HIS A 163 -7.59 0.24 13.61
C HIS A 163 -8.32 1.07 14.68
N PHE A 164 -9.02 0.36 15.58
CA PHE A 164 -9.79 0.98 16.66
C PHE A 164 -8.90 1.77 17.63
N ASN A 165 -7.77 1.21 18.06
CA ASN A 165 -6.89 1.93 18.96
C ASN A 165 -6.23 3.12 18.26
N HIS A 166 -5.92 3.01 16.96
CA HIS A 166 -5.40 4.13 16.16
C HIS A 166 -6.38 5.30 16.11
N THR A 167 -7.65 5.06 15.73
CA THR A 167 -8.65 6.12 15.66
C THR A 167 -8.98 6.72 17.04
N ARG A 168 -8.97 5.90 18.10
CA ARG A 168 -9.08 6.40 19.48
C ARG A 168 -7.90 7.30 19.87
N LYS A 169 -6.67 6.91 19.56
CA LYS A 169 -5.46 7.71 19.83
C LYS A 169 -5.48 9.07 19.12
N LEU A 170 -6.00 9.12 17.89
CA LEU A 170 -6.21 10.38 17.16
C LEU A 170 -7.24 11.30 17.85
N ALA A 171 -8.34 10.74 18.34
CA ALA A 171 -9.40 11.48 19.00
C ALA A 171 -9.04 11.96 20.41
N GLU A 172 -8.33 11.12 21.18
CA GLU A 172 -7.94 11.44 22.54
C GLU A 172 -6.67 12.30 22.62
N ASN A 173 -5.91 12.41 21.53
CA ASN A 173 -4.61 13.07 21.50
C ASN A 173 -3.65 12.52 22.57
N VAL A 174 -3.64 11.19 22.74
CA VAL A 174 -2.82 10.47 23.73
C VAL A 174 -1.51 10.04 23.09
N SER A 175 -0.36 10.49 23.60
CA SER A 175 0.99 10.16 23.14
C SER A 175 1.17 8.68 22.78
N ASP A 176 2.01 8.39 21.79
CA ASP A 176 2.39 7.01 21.51
C ASP A 176 3.39 6.57 22.57
N ASP A 177 3.39 5.28 22.91
CA ASP A 177 4.33 4.74 23.89
C ASP A 177 5.79 5.05 23.48
N GLU A 178 6.06 5.13 22.17
CA GLU A 178 7.34 5.58 21.60
C GLU A 178 7.66 7.05 21.92
N ASP A 179 6.68 7.95 21.92
CA ASP A 179 6.89 9.36 22.30
C ASP A 179 7.25 9.48 23.78
N GLU A 180 6.61 8.67 24.62
CA GLU A 180 6.89 8.59 26.06
C GLU A 180 8.31 8.05 26.31
N ILE A 181 8.73 7.03 25.57
CA ILE A 181 10.10 6.51 25.59
C ILE A 181 11.10 7.60 25.16
N VAL A 182 10.81 8.37 24.11
CA VAL A 182 11.69 9.46 23.65
C VAL A 182 11.85 10.55 24.72
N GLU A 183 10.76 10.97 25.35
CA GLU A 183 10.81 11.96 26.44
C GLU A 183 11.55 11.42 27.68
N GLN A 184 11.39 10.13 27.99
CA GLN A 184 12.11 9.49 29.09
C GLN A 184 13.62 9.41 28.80
N LEU A 185 14.02 8.94 27.62
CA LEU A 185 15.43 8.92 27.19
C LEU A 185 16.08 10.30 27.26
N LYS A 186 15.37 11.36 26.84
CA LYS A 186 15.86 12.75 26.96
C LYS A 186 16.02 13.16 28.43
N THR A 187 15.08 12.79 29.29
CA THR A 187 15.10 13.11 30.73
C THR A 187 16.27 12.41 31.43
N ASP A 188 16.54 11.16 31.05
CA ASP A 188 17.63 10.34 31.59
C ASP A 188 19.00 10.69 30.97
N GLY A 189 19.04 11.64 30.02
CA GLY A 189 20.27 12.08 29.34
C GLY A 189 20.83 11.06 28.35
N GLU A 190 20.03 10.10 27.92
CA GLU A 190 20.40 9.04 26.98
C GLU A 190 20.24 9.49 25.51
N GLU A 191 21.08 8.97 24.62
CA GLU A 191 20.98 9.27 23.20
C GLU A 191 19.73 8.62 22.58
N VAL A 192 18.75 9.44 22.23
CA VAL A 192 17.57 8.95 21.47
C VAL A 192 18.01 8.45 20.08
N PRO A 193 17.69 7.19 19.70
CA PRO A 193 17.93 6.66 18.36
C PRO A 193 17.37 7.55 17.25
N GLN A 194 18.08 7.64 16.12
CA GLN A 194 17.72 8.57 15.03
C GLN A 194 16.32 8.32 14.46
N ASP A 195 15.88 7.06 14.41
CA ASP A 195 14.56 6.67 13.89
C ASP A 195 13.43 7.14 14.82
N LEU A 196 13.63 7.03 16.13
CA LEU A 196 12.70 7.54 17.15
C LEU A 196 12.67 9.08 17.15
N ARG A 197 13.84 9.74 16.96
CA ARG A 197 13.87 11.20 16.80
C ARG A 197 13.05 11.68 15.60
N LYS A 198 13.18 11.03 14.43
CA LYS A 198 12.44 11.44 13.21
C LYS A 198 10.93 11.32 13.39
N LYS A 199 10.45 10.26 14.04
CA LYS A 199 9.02 10.09 14.36
C LYS A 199 8.52 11.16 15.33
N HIS A 200 9.29 11.46 16.38
CA HIS A 200 8.92 12.42 17.41
C HIS A 200 8.70 13.86 16.90
N TYR A 201 9.40 14.29 15.84
CA TYR A 201 9.19 15.61 15.25
C TYR A 201 8.01 15.69 14.27
N LYS A 202 7.44 14.55 13.89
CA LYS A 202 6.32 14.50 12.97
C LYS A 202 5.02 14.69 13.77
N SER A 203 4.17 15.60 13.33
CA SER A 203 2.84 15.76 13.93
C SER A 203 2.11 14.42 13.86
N ARG A 204 1.49 14.01 14.97
CA ARG A 204 0.60 12.84 15.05
C ARG A 204 -0.50 12.83 13.99
N TYR A 205 -0.94 14.01 13.57
CA TYR A 205 -1.99 14.16 12.56
C TYR A 205 -1.43 14.20 11.14
N ALA A 206 -0.12 14.01 10.96
CA ALA A 206 0.55 14.06 9.66
C ALA A 206 0.53 12.69 8.97
N ASP A 207 0.34 12.72 7.66
CA ASP A 207 0.28 11.54 6.80
C ASP A 207 -0.79 10.51 7.18
N GLU A 208 -1.84 10.93 7.88
CA GLU A 208 -3.01 10.12 8.26
C GLU A 208 -4.03 9.91 7.13
N LEU A 209 -3.81 10.56 5.98
CA LEU A 209 -4.74 10.51 4.85
C LEU A 209 -4.34 9.40 3.87
N MET A 210 -5.31 8.65 3.38
CA MET A 210 -5.11 7.72 2.26
C MET A 210 -4.99 8.54 0.97
N LEU A 211 -3.88 8.36 0.25
CA LEU A 211 -3.54 9.15 -0.93
C LEU A 211 -3.58 8.28 -2.19
N SER A 212 -4.05 8.88 -3.28
CA SER A 212 -4.11 8.22 -4.58
C SER A 212 -2.78 8.25 -5.33
N GLU A 213 -2.70 7.39 -6.34
CA GLU A 213 -1.74 7.48 -7.44
C GLU A 213 -2.45 7.92 -8.72
N TRP A 214 -1.70 8.32 -9.74
CA TRP A 214 -2.27 8.43 -11.08
C TRP A 214 -2.79 7.06 -11.53
N LEU A 215 -3.99 7.01 -12.10
CA LEU A 215 -4.53 5.77 -12.67
C LEU A 215 -3.91 5.56 -14.06
N VAL A 216 -2.77 4.88 -14.10
CA VAL A 216 -2.02 4.58 -15.35
C VAL A 216 -2.37 3.19 -15.85
N ASP A 217 -2.34 2.20 -14.95
CA ASP A 217 -2.84 0.85 -15.19
C ASP A 217 -4.35 0.80 -14.94
N ILE A 218 -5.11 0.45 -15.98
CA ILE A 218 -6.57 0.30 -15.90
C ILE A 218 -6.89 -1.15 -15.51
N PRO A 219 -7.44 -1.41 -14.31
CA PRO A 219 -7.83 -2.75 -13.92
C PRO A 219 -8.89 -3.31 -14.86
N GLU A 220 -8.78 -4.60 -15.22
CA GLU A 220 -9.81 -5.29 -16.01
C GLU A 220 -11.19 -5.26 -15.30
N GLN A 221 -11.19 -5.36 -13.98
CA GLN A 221 -12.39 -5.33 -13.12
C GLN A 221 -12.80 -3.92 -12.72
N LEU A 222 -12.31 -2.86 -13.39
CA LEU A 222 -12.65 -1.47 -13.06
C LEU A 222 -14.17 -1.28 -12.94
N SER A 223 -14.94 -1.74 -13.91
CA SER A 223 -16.39 -1.53 -13.94
C SER A 223 -17.16 -2.19 -12.78
N SER A 224 -16.71 -3.35 -12.32
CA SER A 224 -17.41 -4.16 -11.31
C SER A 224 -16.93 -3.90 -9.88
N GLU A 225 -15.64 -3.62 -9.71
CA GLU A 225 -14.97 -3.59 -8.40
C GLU A 225 -14.46 -2.20 -8.02
N TRP A 226 -14.68 -1.17 -8.83
CA TRP A 226 -14.25 0.19 -8.53
C TRP A 226 -15.39 1.19 -8.50
N MET A 227 -15.20 2.22 -7.69
CA MET A 227 -16.12 3.34 -7.55
C MET A 227 -15.42 4.66 -7.85
N MET A 228 -16.08 5.50 -8.63
CA MET A 228 -15.64 6.84 -8.99
C MET A 228 -16.24 7.86 -8.03
N VAL A 229 -15.41 8.77 -7.52
CA VAL A 229 -15.82 9.90 -6.69
C VAL A 229 -15.26 11.21 -7.26
N PRO A 230 -16.12 12.16 -7.67
CA PRO A 230 -15.72 13.50 -8.08
C PRO A 230 -15.20 14.31 -6.91
N SER A 231 -14.02 14.90 -7.10
CA SER A 231 -13.31 15.66 -6.10
C SER A 231 -13.42 17.16 -6.40
N PRO A 232 -13.97 17.97 -5.49
CA PRO A 232 -14.01 19.43 -5.64
C PRO A 232 -12.63 20.06 -5.55
N VAL A 233 -12.48 21.26 -6.11
CA VAL A 233 -11.34 22.14 -5.86
C VAL A 233 -11.35 22.56 -4.39
N GLY A 234 -10.27 22.23 -3.67
CA GLY A 234 -10.15 22.56 -2.26
C GLY A 234 -8.90 22.02 -1.59
N LYS A 235 -8.81 22.22 -0.29
CA LYS A 235 -7.71 21.71 0.54
C LYS A 235 -8.10 20.38 1.15
N ARG A 236 -7.33 19.33 0.86
CA ARG A 236 -7.48 18.03 1.49
C ARG A 236 -7.10 18.10 2.97
N VAL A 237 -7.97 17.62 3.86
CA VAL A 237 -7.83 17.75 5.31
C VAL A 237 -8.32 16.52 6.07
N LEU A 238 -7.63 16.19 7.16
CA LEU A 238 -8.15 15.31 8.20
C LEU A 238 -9.02 16.14 9.15
N VAL A 239 -10.26 15.72 9.39
CA VAL A 239 -11.17 16.37 10.35
C VAL A 239 -11.34 15.47 11.56
N VAL A 240 -11.02 16.00 12.74
CA VAL A 240 -11.20 15.31 14.02
C VAL A 240 -12.17 16.11 14.88
N ALA A 241 -13.35 15.55 15.13
CA ALA A 241 -14.35 16.08 16.05
C ALA A 241 -14.32 15.29 17.35
N ALA A 242 -13.79 15.87 18.42
CA ALA A 242 -13.65 15.23 19.72
C ALA A 242 -13.61 16.27 20.84
N LYS A 243 -14.00 15.86 22.06
CA LYS A 243 -13.92 16.69 23.28
C LYS A 243 -14.59 18.07 23.15
N GLY A 244 -15.64 18.17 22.33
CA GLY A 244 -16.46 19.36 22.19
C GLY A 244 -15.99 20.39 21.16
N ALA A 245 -14.97 20.05 20.36
CA ALA A 245 -14.45 20.86 19.27
C ALA A 245 -14.18 20.01 18.03
N THR A 246 -14.05 20.67 16.88
CA THR A 246 -13.69 20.07 15.60
C THR A 246 -12.48 20.78 15.05
N THR A 247 -11.43 20.01 14.76
CA THR A 247 -10.15 20.52 14.26
C THR A 247 -9.88 19.93 12.88
N ALA A 248 -9.51 20.78 11.92
CA ALA A 248 -9.08 20.35 10.60
C ALA A 248 -7.56 20.47 10.47
N TYR A 249 -6.91 19.38 10.07
CA TYR A 249 -5.46 19.28 9.87
C TYR A 249 -5.13 19.11 8.39
N ASN A 250 -4.05 19.73 7.92
CA ASN A 250 -3.53 19.47 6.59
C ASN A 250 -2.78 18.12 6.51
N LYS A 251 -2.30 17.74 5.32
CA LYS A 251 -1.51 16.51 5.12
C LYS A 251 -0.27 16.41 6.03
N ALA A 252 0.34 17.54 6.37
CA ALA A 252 1.49 17.61 7.27
C ALA A 252 1.11 17.63 8.78
N GLY A 253 -0.16 17.42 9.11
CA GLY A 253 -0.66 17.39 10.48
C GLY A 253 -0.72 18.75 11.17
N LYS A 254 -0.58 19.85 10.42
CA LYS A 254 -0.73 21.21 10.95
C LYS A 254 -2.20 21.60 10.97
N THR A 255 -2.66 22.13 12.10
CA THR A 255 -4.00 22.68 12.25
C THR A 255 -4.22 23.85 11.29
N ILE A 256 -5.27 23.75 10.47
CA ILE A 256 -5.74 24.83 9.61
C ILE A 256 -6.76 25.69 10.35
N THR A 257 -7.70 25.06 11.05
CA THR A 257 -8.76 25.74 11.78
C THR A 257 -9.34 24.83 12.87
N GLN A 258 -9.91 25.44 13.91
CA GLN A 258 -10.66 24.78 14.96
C GLN A 258 -11.98 25.52 15.19
N PHE A 259 -13.08 24.79 15.26
CA PHE A 259 -14.43 25.33 15.34
C PHE A 259 -15.37 24.35 16.04
N ARG A 260 -16.58 24.81 16.38
CA ARG A 260 -17.65 23.92 16.87
C ARG A 260 -18.41 23.37 15.67
N SER A 261 -18.68 22.08 15.66
CA SER A 261 -19.50 21.43 14.63
C SER A 261 -20.65 20.64 15.24
N ARG A 262 -21.60 20.25 14.39
CA ARG A 262 -22.69 19.34 14.75
C ARG A 262 -22.31 17.86 14.57
N LEU A 263 -21.06 17.56 14.22
CA LEU A 263 -20.59 16.17 14.20
C LEU A 263 -20.57 15.61 15.63
N PRO A 264 -20.81 14.30 15.82
CA PRO A 264 -20.63 13.67 17.12
C PRO A 264 -19.22 13.93 17.68
N GLY A 265 -19.15 14.46 18.90
CA GLY A 265 -17.89 14.89 19.53
C GLY A 265 -17.44 16.33 19.21
N GLY A 266 -18.04 16.97 18.21
CA GLY A 266 -17.67 18.30 17.72
C GLY A 266 -18.27 19.48 18.49
N SER A 267 -19.18 19.20 19.43
CA SER A 267 -19.74 20.19 20.35
C SER A 267 -20.22 19.54 21.65
N GLY A 268 -20.21 20.32 22.74
CA GLY A 268 -20.66 19.86 24.06
C GLY A 268 -19.63 18.97 24.76
N LYS A 269 -19.97 18.47 25.95
CA LYS A 269 -19.15 17.47 26.66
C LYS A 269 -19.64 16.08 26.24
N SER A 270 -18.86 15.39 25.43
CA SER A 270 -19.11 14.01 25.00
C SER A 270 -17.79 13.26 24.88
N SER A 271 -17.80 11.96 25.21
CA SER A 271 -16.69 11.04 24.93
C SER A 271 -16.70 10.54 23.48
N ALA A 272 -17.78 10.79 22.73
CA ALA A 272 -17.86 10.44 21.33
C ALA A 272 -16.85 11.24 20.50
N TYR A 273 -16.41 10.65 19.40
CA TYR A 273 -15.57 11.29 18.42
C TYR A 273 -15.94 10.89 16.99
N THR A 274 -15.60 11.75 16.03
CA THR A 274 -15.78 11.51 14.60
C THR A 274 -14.51 11.92 13.87
N ILE A 275 -14.03 11.05 12.99
CA ILE A 275 -12.84 11.29 12.16
C ILE A 275 -13.24 11.12 10.70
N LEU A 276 -13.06 12.18 9.93
CA LEU A 276 -13.42 12.24 8.51
C LEU A 276 -12.21 12.62 7.68
N ASP A 277 -12.19 12.10 6.47
CA ASP A 277 -11.32 12.60 5.41
C ASP A 277 -12.12 13.53 4.50
N CYS A 278 -11.75 14.81 4.44
CA CYS A 278 -12.55 15.84 3.79
C CYS A 278 -11.73 16.69 2.81
N ILE A 279 -12.45 17.34 1.89
CA ILE A 279 -11.94 18.42 1.06
C ILE A 279 -12.64 19.70 1.49
N MET A 280 -11.86 20.64 2.01
CA MET A 280 -12.36 21.95 2.44
C MET A 280 -12.29 22.95 1.29
N ASP A 281 -13.43 23.44 0.84
CA ASP A 281 -13.49 24.49 -0.18
C ASP A 281 -13.28 25.90 0.41
N ALA A 282 -13.15 26.89 -0.47
CA ALA A 282 -13.05 28.29 -0.05
C ALA A 282 -14.34 28.83 0.59
N LYS A 283 -15.47 28.17 0.37
CA LYS A 283 -16.82 28.56 0.83
C LYS A 283 -17.19 27.92 2.18
N LYS A 284 -16.20 27.53 3.00
CA LYS A 284 -16.39 26.94 4.33
C LYS A 284 -17.25 25.66 4.32
N THR A 285 -17.13 24.87 3.26
CA THR A 285 -17.79 23.57 3.14
C THR A 285 -16.73 22.48 3.18
N PHE A 286 -16.94 21.49 4.04
CA PHE A 286 -16.18 20.25 4.06
C PHE A 286 -16.96 19.21 3.26
N TYR A 287 -16.44 18.86 2.10
CA TYR A 287 -16.93 17.72 1.34
C TYR A 287 -16.30 16.46 1.92
N CYS A 288 -17.11 15.61 2.54
CA CYS A 288 -16.67 14.37 3.16
C CYS A 288 -16.36 13.35 2.07
N LEU A 289 -15.08 12.99 1.93
CA LEU A 289 -14.67 11.95 0.99
C LEU A 289 -14.67 10.57 1.63
N ASP A 290 -14.26 10.42 2.89
CA ASP A 290 -14.28 9.12 3.57
C ASP A 290 -14.53 9.30 5.09
N VAL A 291 -14.87 8.21 5.76
CA VAL A 291 -15.13 8.14 7.20
C VAL A 291 -14.22 7.11 7.86
N LEU A 292 -13.40 7.55 8.82
CA LEU A 292 -12.51 6.65 9.56
C LEU A 292 -13.17 6.24 10.88
N ALA A 293 -13.91 7.15 11.51
CA ALA A 293 -14.68 6.85 12.71
C ALA A 293 -15.92 7.74 12.79
N TRP A 294 -17.03 7.21 13.31
CA TRP A 294 -18.25 7.96 13.53
C TRP A 294 -18.86 7.63 14.89
N ASN A 295 -19.04 8.66 15.73
CA ASN A 295 -19.60 8.50 17.09
C ASN A 295 -18.87 7.43 17.93
N GLY A 296 -17.54 7.38 17.83
CA GLY A 296 -16.68 6.42 18.53
C GLY A 296 -16.61 5.01 17.91
N MET A 297 -17.35 4.74 16.84
CA MET A 297 -17.23 3.48 16.09
C MET A 297 -16.15 3.63 15.02
N ASP A 298 -15.13 2.78 15.06
CA ASP A 298 -14.14 2.69 13.98
C ASP A 298 -14.80 2.13 12.72
N MET A 299 -14.54 2.80 11.59
CA MET A 299 -14.98 2.38 10.27
C MET A 299 -13.80 2.07 9.34
N SER A 300 -12.57 2.45 9.73
CA SER A 300 -11.39 2.42 8.87
C SER A 300 -11.04 1.01 8.38
N ALA A 301 -11.28 -0.02 9.19
CA ALA A 301 -11.07 -1.43 8.85
C ALA A 301 -12.06 -2.01 7.81
N ASN A 302 -13.18 -1.34 7.55
CA ASN A 302 -14.21 -1.85 6.64
C ASN A 302 -13.87 -1.51 5.17
N PRO A 303 -14.40 -2.25 4.18
CA PRO A 303 -14.32 -1.89 2.76
C PRO A 303 -14.82 -0.47 2.43
N PHE A 304 -14.28 0.14 1.37
CA PHE A 304 -14.63 1.50 0.96
C PHE A 304 -16.10 1.66 0.58
N ASP A 305 -16.70 0.68 -0.09
CA ASP A 305 -18.13 0.72 -0.45
C ASP A 305 -19.05 0.80 0.79
N PHE A 306 -18.72 0.03 1.82
CA PHE A 306 -19.38 0.09 3.12
C PHE A 306 -19.16 1.45 3.79
N ARG A 307 -17.93 1.97 3.80
CA ARG A 307 -17.63 3.30 4.39
C ARG A 307 -18.40 4.41 3.68
N GLN A 308 -18.50 4.38 2.35
CA GLN A 308 -19.30 5.34 1.57
C GLN A 308 -20.80 5.26 1.90
N PHE A 309 -21.34 4.04 1.98
CA PHE A 309 -22.72 3.82 2.39
C PHE A 309 -22.99 4.38 3.80
N MET A 310 -22.10 4.09 4.75
CA MET A 310 -22.21 4.56 6.12
C MET A 310 -22.09 6.07 6.22
N LEU A 311 -21.10 6.68 5.58
CA LEU A 311 -20.91 8.12 5.53
C LEU A 311 -22.18 8.82 5.00
N SER A 312 -22.68 8.36 3.86
CA SER A 312 -23.88 8.90 3.23
C SER A 312 -25.11 8.76 4.13
N SER A 313 -25.29 7.59 4.74
CA SER A 313 -26.42 7.33 5.64
C SER A 313 -26.36 8.20 6.90
N LYS A 314 -25.18 8.33 7.52
CA LYS A 314 -25.01 9.11 8.75
C LYS A 314 -25.14 10.62 8.54
N LEU A 315 -24.68 11.13 7.40
CA LEU A 315 -24.91 12.53 7.03
C LEU A 315 -26.39 12.80 6.71
N LYS A 316 -27.11 11.85 6.12
CA LYS A 316 -28.57 11.95 5.90
C LYS A 316 -29.36 11.89 7.21
N GLU A 317 -28.94 11.08 8.18
CA GLU A 317 -29.53 11.04 9.51
C GLU A 317 -29.34 12.36 10.29
N THR A 318 -28.23 13.08 10.04
CA THR A 318 -27.86 14.31 10.75
C THR A 318 -27.90 15.53 9.84
N THR A 319 -29.06 15.81 9.22
CA THR A 319 -29.18 16.86 8.18
C THR A 319 -28.68 18.24 8.62
N GLU A 320 -28.67 18.55 9.92
CA GLU A 320 -28.22 19.83 10.47
C GLU A 320 -26.72 20.08 10.25
N VAL A 321 -25.91 19.05 10.02
CA VAL A 321 -24.48 19.22 9.69
C VAL A 321 -24.28 19.88 8.32
N SER A 322 -25.28 19.81 7.45
CA SER A 322 -25.25 20.40 6.11
C SER A 322 -25.62 21.90 6.11
N VAL A 323 -26.10 22.45 7.23
CA VAL A 323 -26.60 23.83 7.32
C VAL A 323 -25.68 24.72 8.15
N SER A 324 -25.22 25.81 7.56
CA SER A 324 -24.42 26.82 8.26
C SER A 324 -25.28 27.66 9.19
N SER A 325 -24.75 28.01 10.36
CA SER A 325 -25.34 28.96 11.30
C SER A 325 -24.26 29.81 11.98
N ARG A 326 -24.66 30.83 12.73
CA ARG A 326 -23.71 31.66 13.50
C ARG A 326 -22.86 30.84 14.48
N GLN A 327 -23.44 29.81 15.11
CA GLN A 327 -22.75 28.94 16.06
C GLN A 327 -21.94 27.83 15.37
N TYR A 328 -22.41 27.36 14.22
CA TYR A 328 -21.81 26.27 13.44
C TYR A 328 -21.56 26.76 12.00
N PRO A 329 -20.44 27.47 11.76
CA PRO A 329 -20.24 28.21 10.52
C PRO A 329 -19.87 27.33 9.31
N TYR A 330 -19.45 26.09 9.55
CA TYR A 330 -19.02 25.15 8.51
C TYR A 330 -20.09 24.09 8.24
N ARG A 331 -20.19 23.68 6.97
CA ARG A 331 -21.11 22.65 6.51
C ARG A 331 -20.35 21.37 6.16
N PHE A 332 -20.96 20.22 6.39
CA PHE A 332 -20.44 18.92 5.97
C PHE A 332 -21.39 18.32 4.93
N LEU A 333 -20.90 18.07 3.73
CA LEU A 333 -21.68 17.52 2.62
C LEU A 333 -21.05 16.21 2.13
N PRO A 334 -21.85 15.19 1.79
CA PRO A 334 -21.32 14.00 1.13
C PRO A 334 -20.89 14.34 -0.30
N LEU A 335 -19.93 13.59 -0.83
CA LEU A 335 -19.65 13.56 -2.26
C LEU A 335 -20.50 12.47 -2.92
N PRO A 336 -21.01 12.69 -4.15
CA PRO A 336 -21.67 11.61 -4.88
C PRO A 336 -20.64 10.54 -5.25
N CYS A 337 -21.08 9.30 -5.45
CA CYS A 337 -20.24 8.21 -5.93
C CYS A 337 -21.03 7.31 -6.87
N CYS A 338 -20.36 6.70 -7.85
CA CYS A 338 -20.96 5.68 -8.71
C CYS A 338 -19.95 4.56 -8.98
N LYS A 339 -20.45 3.41 -9.43
CA LYS A 339 -19.58 2.38 -9.99
C LYS A 339 -18.91 2.90 -11.25
N CYS A 340 -17.74 2.37 -11.57
CA CYS A 340 -16.98 2.72 -12.77
C CYS A 340 -17.54 2.05 -14.04
N GLU A 341 -18.86 1.92 -14.16
CA GLU A 341 -19.52 1.53 -15.40
C GLU A 341 -19.58 2.75 -16.32
N ARG A 342 -19.27 2.57 -17.61
CA ARG A 342 -19.19 3.66 -18.59
C ARG A 342 -20.43 4.56 -18.57
N ALA A 343 -21.62 3.95 -18.58
CA ALA A 343 -22.89 4.68 -18.60
C ALA A 343 -23.10 5.52 -17.33
N LEU A 344 -22.76 4.99 -16.15
CA LEU A 344 -22.91 5.68 -14.88
C LEU A 344 -21.92 6.84 -14.74
N MET A 345 -20.68 6.64 -15.17
CA MET A 345 -19.68 7.71 -15.18
C MET A 345 -20.07 8.84 -16.14
N GLU A 346 -20.53 8.49 -17.35
CA GLU A 346 -21.02 9.48 -18.32
C GLU A 346 -22.22 10.27 -17.77
N GLU A 347 -23.19 9.57 -17.16
CA GLU A 347 -24.33 10.21 -16.51
C GLU A 347 -23.91 11.17 -15.39
N MET A 348 -23.00 10.73 -14.52
CA MET A 348 -22.48 11.57 -13.44
C MET A 348 -21.81 12.83 -13.98
N MET A 349 -20.96 12.69 -15.00
CA MET A 349 -20.26 13.83 -15.61
C MET A 349 -21.23 14.79 -16.32
N ARG A 350 -22.30 14.26 -16.93
CA ARG A 350 -23.35 15.04 -17.60
C ARG A 350 -24.22 15.82 -16.61
N ASN A 351 -24.62 15.21 -15.49
CA ASN A 351 -25.48 15.83 -14.48
C ASN A 351 -24.79 17.03 -13.81
N GLY A 352 -23.46 16.99 -13.71
CA GLY A 352 -22.67 18.06 -13.11
C GLY A 352 -22.72 18.06 -11.58
N PHE A 353 -22.08 19.07 -10.99
CA PHE A 353 -21.85 19.15 -9.55
C PHE A 353 -22.11 20.57 -9.04
N ASP A 354 -22.53 20.68 -7.78
CA ASP A 354 -22.72 21.98 -7.09
C ASP A 354 -21.40 22.63 -6.65
N PHE A 355 -20.28 22.05 -7.08
CA PHE A 355 -18.92 22.48 -6.80
C PHE A 355 -18.08 22.49 -8.07
N GLU A 356 -16.98 23.23 -8.02
CA GLU A 356 -15.97 23.21 -9.09
C GLU A 356 -15.18 21.91 -9.00
N LEU A 357 -15.18 21.13 -10.09
CA LEU A 357 -14.52 19.82 -10.14
C LEU A 357 -13.01 19.98 -10.38
N ASP A 358 -12.20 19.40 -9.51
CA ASP A 358 -10.73 19.34 -9.66
C ASP A 358 -10.30 18.08 -10.41
N GLY A 359 -10.89 16.94 -10.06
CA GLY A 359 -10.58 15.65 -10.65
C GLY A 359 -11.43 14.53 -10.08
N LEU A 360 -11.08 13.31 -10.44
CA LEU A 360 -11.87 12.11 -10.19
C LEU A 360 -10.98 11.08 -9.49
N LEU A 361 -11.46 10.60 -8.35
CA LEU A 361 -10.83 9.52 -7.59
C LEU A 361 -11.52 8.20 -7.94
N TYR A 362 -10.73 7.15 -8.04
CA TYR A 362 -11.16 5.80 -8.34
C TYR A 362 -10.73 4.91 -7.20
N TYR A 363 -11.67 4.38 -6.43
CA TYR A 363 -11.39 3.51 -5.30
C TYR A 363 -11.77 2.09 -5.64
N HIS A 364 -10.89 1.13 -5.35
CA HIS A 364 -11.29 -0.27 -5.28
C HIS A 364 -12.34 -0.43 -4.16
N SER A 365 -13.49 -1.04 -4.44
CA SER A 365 -14.62 -1.15 -3.50
C SER A 365 -14.22 -1.82 -2.19
N GLY A 366 -13.36 -2.83 -2.27
CA GLY A 366 -12.84 -3.59 -1.13
C GLY A 366 -11.72 -2.93 -0.33
N VAL A 367 -11.22 -1.74 -0.70
CA VAL A 367 -10.02 -1.17 -0.04
C VAL A 367 -10.30 -0.76 1.39
N VAL A 368 -9.47 -1.23 2.32
CA VAL A 368 -9.43 -0.79 3.72
C VAL A 368 -8.74 0.57 3.80
N TYR A 369 -9.15 1.44 4.73
CA TYR A 369 -8.54 2.75 4.86
C TYR A 369 -7.16 2.64 5.51
N GLU A 370 -6.12 2.90 4.72
CA GLU A 370 -4.73 2.89 5.16
C GLU A 370 -4.05 4.20 4.80
N ALA A 371 -3.31 4.76 5.75
CA ALA A 371 -2.68 6.05 5.61
C ALA A 371 -1.50 6.01 4.61
N GLY A 372 -1.35 7.06 3.82
CA GLY A 372 -0.33 7.17 2.78
C GLY A 372 -0.79 6.72 1.40
N GLN A 373 0.17 6.69 0.45
CA GLN A 373 -0.14 6.42 -0.96
C GLN A 373 -0.48 4.96 -1.22
N SER A 374 -1.59 4.71 -1.93
CA SER A 374 -2.13 3.39 -2.23
C SER A 374 -2.40 3.19 -3.74
N PRO A 375 -1.99 2.04 -4.32
CA PRO A 375 -2.33 1.69 -5.71
C PRO A 375 -3.79 1.28 -5.90
N LEU A 376 -4.54 1.11 -4.80
CA LEU A 376 -5.98 0.82 -4.79
C LEU A 376 -6.84 2.09 -4.86
N VAL A 377 -6.19 3.26 -4.97
CA VAL A 377 -6.85 4.54 -5.18
C VAL A 377 -6.18 5.27 -6.35
N GLY A 378 -6.91 5.40 -7.45
CA GLY A 378 -6.48 6.10 -8.67
C GLY A 378 -6.99 7.54 -8.72
N TRP A 379 -6.29 8.39 -9.46
CA TRP A 379 -6.64 9.79 -9.72
C TRP A 379 -6.51 10.10 -11.20
N LEU A 380 -7.52 10.78 -11.75
CA LEU A 380 -7.49 11.34 -13.12
C LEU A 380 -8.09 12.74 -13.16
N LYS A 381 -7.67 13.53 -14.15
CA LYS A 381 -8.36 14.77 -14.52
C LYS A 381 -9.58 14.47 -15.40
N PRO A 382 -10.62 15.32 -15.38
CA PRO A 382 -11.85 15.07 -16.13
C PRO A 382 -11.63 14.93 -17.65
N TRP A 383 -10.71 15.72 -18.23
CA TRP A 383 -10.38 15.67 -19.66
C TRP A 383 -9.63 14.40 -20.07
N MET A 384 -9.09 13.62 -19.12
CA MET A 384 -8.37 12.37 -19.40
C MET A 384 -9.33 11.19 -19.61
N LEU A 385 -10.61 11.31 -19.21
CA LEU A 385 -11.60 10.22 -19.27
C LEU A 385 -11.85 9.68 -20.69
N PRO A 386 -11.97 10.53 -21.73
CA PRO A 386 -12.13 10.06 -23.09
C PRO A 386 -10.92 9.26 -23.60
N GLU A 387 -9.71 9.69 -23.25
CA GLU A 387 -8.46 9.03 -23.69
C GLU A 387 -8.20 7.74 -22.93
N ILE A 388 -8.29 7.76 -21.60
CA ILE A 388 -7.89 6.64 -20.74
C ILE A 388 -9.03 5.62 -20.61
N LEU A 389 -10.26 6.07 -20.34
CA LEU A 389 -11.38 5.18 -20.01
C LEU A 389 -12.43 5.06 -21.12
N ASN A 390 -12.25 5.76 -22.24
CA ASN A 390 -13.22 5.84 -23.33
C ASN A 390 -14.63 6.31 -22.86
N VAL A 391 -14.65 7.21 -21.87
CA VAL A 391 -15.86 7.82 -21.31
C VAL A 391 -15.98 9.25 -21.83
N PRO A 392 -17.05 9.59 -22.57
CA PRO A 392 -17.24 10.96 -23.03
C PRO A 392 -17.54 11.89 -21.85
N VAL A 393 -17.05 13.12 -21.94
CA VAL A 393 -17.31 14.17 -20.94
C VAL A 393 -17.85 15.43 -21.62
N PRO A 394 -18.70 16.22 -20.94
CA PRO A 394 -19.15 17.51 -21.47
C PRO A 394 -17.99 18.44 -21.86
N GLU A 395 -18.20 19.25 -22.91
CA GLU A 395 -17.17 20.16 -23.48
C GLU A 395 -16.53 21.10 -22.46
N LYS A 396 -17.27 21.53 -21.44
CA LYS A 396 -16.74 22.38 -20.35
C LYS A 396 -15.55 21.76 -19.60
N PHE A 397 -15.38 20.44 -19.66
CA PHE A 397 -14.28 19.71 -19.04
C PHE A 397 -13.13 19.46 -20.01
N LEU A 398 -13.34 19.63 -21.30
CA LEU A 398 -12.32 19.51 -22.33
C LEU A 398 -11.53 20.82 -22.37
N ASN A 399 -10.22 20.75 -22.11
CA ASN A 399 -9.35 21.92 -22.21
C ASN A 399 -8.57 21.84 -23.53
N GLU A 400 -8.90 22.68 -24.50
CA GLU A 400 -8.29 22.70 -25.84
C GLU A 400 -6.75 22.79 -25.83
N ASN A 401 -6.18 23.52 -24.86
CA ASN A 401 -4.73 23.64 -24.71
C ASN A 401 -4.08 22.39 -24.11
N GLN A 402 -4.79 21.63 -23.28
CA GLN A 402 -4.29 20.37 -22.69
C GLN A 402 -4.56 19.16 -23.58
N LEU A 403 -5.57 19.21 -24.46
CA LEU A 403 -5.87 18.19 -25.47
C LEU A 403 -4.77 18.03 -26.53
N GLN A 404 -3.83 18.99 -26.63
CA GLN A 404 -2.68 18.88 -27.54
C GLN A 404 -1.58 17.94 -27.01
N GLN A 405 -1.65 17.54 -25.73
CA GLN A 405 -0.72 16.60 -25.11
C GLN A 405 -1.47 15.33 -24.70
N SER A 406 -0.81 14.18 -24.75
CA SER A 406 -1.43 12.95 -24.23
C SER A 406 -1.52 12.99 -22.70
N SER A 407 -2.47 12.25 -22.13
CA SER A 407 -2.63 12.15 -20.68
C SER A 407 -1.33 11.73 -19.99
N GLN A 408 -0.56 10.81 -20.59
CA GLN A 408 0.74 10.39 -20.08
C GLN A 408 1.77 11.54 -20.05
N GLN A 409 1.85 12.34 -21.12
CA GLN A 409 2.77 13.47 -21.19
C GLN A 409 2.47 14.51 -20.11
N PHE A 410 1.18 14.76 -19.85
CA PHE A 410 0.77 15.64 -18.78
C PHE A 410 1.15 15.08 -17.41
N ILE A 411 0.91 13.79 -17.16
CA ILE A 411 1.25 13.13 -15.89
C ILE A 411 2.76 13.23 -15.63
N ASP A 412 3.58 12.96 -16.64
CA ASP A 412 5.04 13.04 -16.53
C ASP A 412 5.50 14.48 -16.23
N ALA A 413 4.96 15.46 -16.96
CA ALA A 413 5.27 16.88 -16.75
C ALA A 413 4.84 17.35 -15.36
N PHE A 414 3.63 16.98 -14.92
CA PHE A 414 3.08 17.31 -13.61
C PHE A 414 3.95 16.74 -12.49
N ASN A 415 4.39 15.47 -12.63
CA ASN A 415 5.22 14.82 -11.64
C ASN A 415 6.58 15.51 -11.48
N ILE A 416 7.19 15.95 -12.58
CA ILE A 416 8.45 16.70 -12.58
C ILE A 416 8.27 18.07 -11.92
N GLU A 417 7.26 18.83 -12.35
CA GLU A 417 6.99 20.19 -11.85
C GLU A 417 6.71 20.22 -10.35
N HIS A 418 5.90 19.28 -9.87
CA HIS A 418 5.44 19.25 -8.49
C HIS A 418 6.34 18.40 -7.58
N ARG A 419 7.46 17.89 -8.10
CA ARG A 419 8.34 16.92 -7.41
C ARG A 419 7.53 15.77 -6.80
N HIS A 420 6.51 15.33 -7.52
CA HIS A 420 5.64 14.27 -7.05
C HIS A 420 6.35 12.92 -7.24
N THR A 421 6.93 12.42 -6.15
CA THR A 421 7.46 11.05 -6.09
C THR A 421 6.30 10.07 -5.93
N SER A 422 5.81 9.52 -7.03
CA SER A 422 5.01 8.30 -6.99
C SER A 422 5.83 7.19 -6.32
N LYS A 423 5.23 6.36 -5.46
CA LYS A 423 5.90 5.16 -4.90
C LYS A 423 6.49 4.23 -5.98
N ILE A 424 6.05 4.38 -7.23
CA ILE A 424 6.65 3.81 -8.45
C ILE A 424 8.17 4.06 -8.52
N ASN A 425 8.67 5.22 -8.07
CA ASN A 425 10.07 5.62 -8.22
C ASN A 425 10.98 5.26 -7.02
N LYS A 426 10.43 4.80 -5.88
CA LYS A 426 11.28 4.50 -4.70
C LYS A 426 12.19 3.28 -4.89
N GLY A 427 11.98 2.48 -5.93
CA GLY A 427 12.90 1.41 -6.34
C GLY A 427 13.94 1.82 -7.39
N MET A 428 14.05 3.12 -7.74
CA MET A 428 14.94 3.58 -8.83
C MET A 428 16.12 4.46 -8.38
N GLU A 429 16.21 4.85 -7.10
CA GLU A 429 17.32 5.70 -6.63
C GLU A 429 18.36 4.96 -5.77
N VAL A 430 18.30 3.63 -5.71
CA VAL A 430 19.36 2.80 -5.15
C VAL A 430 19.63 1.64 -6.10
N GLU A 431 20.31 1.92 -7.21
CA GLU A 431 21.19 0.99 -7.94
C GLU A 431 22.10 1.75 -8.92
#